data_AF-A0A6P3ZDC8-F1
#
_entry.id   AF-A0A6P3ZDC8-F1
#
_cell.length_a   1.000
_cell.length_b   1.000
_cell.length_c   1.000
_cell.angle_alpha   90.00
_cell.angle_beta   90.00
_cell.angle_gamma   90.00
#
_symmetry.space_group_name_H-M   'P 1'
#
loop_
_entity.id
_entity.type
_entity.pdbx_description
1 polymer ?
#
loop_
_entity_poly.entity_id
_entity_poly.type
_entity_poly.pdbx_seq_one_letter_code
_entity_poly.pdbx_strand_id
1 'polypeptide(L)'
;MGTPFVVPNFVKNQLCHKRVLVVLDDVNNSSQLEYLAGDHDRSGPGSRIIVTTRYKQVISNRAQAIYDVQKLDCDEAVELFYFKAQGNDSLPTNYIKMSNQSKEEWASELRKLKVIPNIEIHNVLRLSYKGLDDREKEMFLDIACFFKGDDRDDEQSILNACGFFADIGIRVLIDKSLITIMDNKLWMHDLLQEMGKQIIRQQSIKEPGNRSRLWNDDGIVTVEAISLDMSKLDKYVYSSPAAFLKMKILRLLKVYSSFLMDKHKIHFPQGLQFLPDALRYLHWDGYPLKAFPSNFIAMNLIELRMHKSWAKKLWSGVLVK
;
A
#
# COMPACT_ATOMS: atom_id res chain seq x y z
N MET A 1 6.99 28.02 -0.47
CA MET A 1 7.27 28.15 0.97
C MET A 1 6.38 29.27 1.50
N GLY A 2 5.36 28.93 2.30
CA GLY A 2 4.57 29.93 3.00
C GLY A 2 5.31 30.37 4.26
N THR A 3 5.41 31.67 4.49
CA THR A 3 5.92 32.24 5.74
C THR A 3 5.15 31.64 6.93
N PRO A 4 5.83 31.16 7.99
CA PRO A 4 5.13 30.70 9.18
C PRO A 4 4.37 31.88 9.78
N PHE A 5 3.08 31.69 10.05
CA PHE A 5 2.27 32.66 10.77
C PHE A 5 2.96 32.96 12.11
N VAL A 6 3.46 34.18 12.28
CA VAL A 6 4.14 34.56 13.51
C VAL A 6 3.08 34.83 14.57
N VAL A 7 2.95 33.99 15.59
CA VAL A 7 2.11 34.31 16.76
C VAL A 7 2.81 35.44 17.49
N PRO A 8 2.24 36.67 17.54
CA PRO A 8 2.92 37.81 18.12
C PRO A 8 3.20 37.60 19.61
N ASN A 9 4.35 38.07 20.11
CA ASN A 9 4.74 37.91 21.51
C ASN A 9 3.73 38.50 22.51
N PHE A 10 2.94 39.50 22.11
CA PHE A 10 1.88 40.05 22.96
C PHE A 10 0.77 39.02 23.24
N VAL A 11 0.43 38.17 22.25
CA VAL A 11 -0.57 37.11 22.42
C VAL A 11 -0.05 36.07 23.41
N LYS A 12 1.23 35.70 23.30
CA LYS A 12 1.90 34.76 24.22
C LYS A 12 1.88 35.27 25.67
N ASN A 13 2.18 36.55 25.88
CA ASN A 13 2.20 37.17 27.21
C ASN A 13 0.79 37.33 27.83
N GLN A 14 -0.27 37.41 27.02
CA GLN A 14 -1.64 37.41 27.54
C GLN A 14 -2.15 36.01 27.92
N LEU A 15 -1.67 34.97 27.24
CA LEU A 15 -2.09 33.59 27.46
C LEU A 15 -1.44 32.96 28.70
N CYS A 16 -0.24 33.40 29.11
CA CYS A 16 0.46 32.81 30.26
C CYS A 16 -0.22 33.07 31.62
N HIS A 17 -1.14 34.04 31.71
CA HIS A 17 -1.90 34.34 32.94
C HIS A 17 -3.36 33.90 32.87
N LYS A 18 -3.78 33.25 31.78
CA LYS A 18 -5.16 32.82 31.57
C LYS A 18 -5.24 31.32 31.43
N ARG A 19 -6.33 30.75 31.96
CA ARG A 19 -6.71 29.38 31.66
C ARG A 19 -7.28 29.32 30.25
N VAL A 20 -6.62 28.60 29.35
CA VAL A 20 -7.00 28.56 27.93
C VAL A 20 -7.14 27.14 27.40
N LEU A 21 -8.01 26.99 26.40
CA LEU A 21 -8.14 25.78 25.59
C LEU A 21 -7.69 26.12 24.16
N VAL A 22 -6.65 25.46 23.68
CA VAL A 22 -6.11 25.65 22.32
C VAL A 22 -6.27 24.35 21.54
N VAL A 23 -6.77 24.43 20.30
CA VAL A 23 -6.86 23.30 19.38
C VAL A 23 -5.96 23.58 18.18
N LEU A 24 -4.98 22.71 17.95
CA LEU A 24 -4.08 22.75 16.80
C LEU A 24 -4.48 21.61 15.84
N ASP A 25 -5.10 21.98 14.71
CA ASP A 25 -5.63 21.02 13.75
C ASP A 25 -4.64 20.68 12.62
N ASP A 26 -4.59 19.40 12.21
CA ASP A 26 -3.74 18.85 11.13
C ASP A 26 -2.24 19.19 11.22
N VAL A 27 -1.66 19.09 12.42
CA VAL A 27 -0.23 19.35 12.62
C VAL A 27 0.59 18.24 11.97
N ASN A 28 1.48 18.59 11.04
CA ASN A 28 2.21 17.62 10.22
C ASN A 28 3.72 17.55 10.48
N ASN A 29 4.26 18.46 11.30
CA ASN A 29 5.67 18.53 11.63
C ASN A 29 5.89 18.95 13.10
N SER A 30 6.85 18.34 13.78
CA SER A 30 7.25 18.68 15.15
C SER A 30 7.69 20.14 15.29
N SER A 31 8.28 20.75 14.26
CA SER A 31 8.65 22.17 14.29
C SER A 31 7.44 23.11 14.39
N GLN A 32 6.29 22.75 13.81
CA GLN A 32 5.06 23.53 13.96
C GLN A 32 4.55 23.47 15.39
N LEU A 33 4.58 22.28 15.99
CA LEU A 33 4.20 22.09 17.38
C LEU A 33 5.13 22.84 18.33
N GLU A 34 6.43 22.83 18.08
CA GLU A 34 7.41 23.59 18.86
C GLU A 34 7.18 25.10 18.76
N TYR A 35 6.87 25.57 17.56
CA TYR A 35 6.58 26.97 17.32
C TYR A 35 5.32 27.43 18.07
N LEU A 36 4.23 26.65 17.97
CA LEU A 36 2.90 27.01 18.46
C LEU A 36 2.72 26.72 19.95
N ALA A 37 3.18 25.55 20.42
CA ALA A 37 2.97 25.09 21.79
C ALA A 37 4.19 25.29 22.70
N GLY A 38 5.42 25.27 22.16
CA GLY A 38 6.67 25.57 22.90
C GLY A 38 6.85 24.88 24.26
N ASP A 39 7.74 25.42 25.10
CA ASP A 39 7.92 24.97 26.49
C ASP A 39 6.68 25.24 27.35
N HIS A 40 6.51 24.39 28.37
CA HIS A 40 5.36 24.31 29.28
C HIS A 40 4.99 25.63 30.01
N ASP A 41 5.84 26.66 29.95
CA ASP A 41 5.65 27.95 30.61
C ASP A 41 4.75 28.94 29.85
N ARG A 42 4.24 28.55 28.67
CA ARG A 42 3.49 29.47 27.79
C ARG A 42 1.99 29.57 28.08
N SER A 43 1.46 28.86 29.07
CA SER A 43 0.03 28.85 29.38
C SER A 43 -0.23 28.87 30.88
N GLY A 44 -1.28 29.58 31.31
CA GLY A 44 -1.63 29.66 32.72
C GLY A 44 -2.05 28.29 33.29
N PRO A 45 -1.94 28.10 34.63
CA PRO A 45 -2.36 26.86 35.29
C PRO A 45 -3.78 26.42 34.89
N GLY A 46 -3.95 25.12 34.62
CA GLY A 46 -5.24 24.53 34.22
C GLY A 46 -5.59 24.66 32.73
N SER A 47 -4.69 25.19 31.90
CA SER A 47 -4.83 25.24 30.44
C SER A 47 -4.71 23.86 29.79
N ARG A 48 -5.30 23.70 28.60
CA ARG A 48 -5.25 22.46 27.80
C ARG A 48 -4.96 22.78 26.35
N ILE A 49 -4.06 22.01 25.74
CA ILE A 49 -3.76 22.08 24.31
C ILE A 49 -4.13 20.72 23.71
N ILE A 50 -5.01 20.72 22.71
CA ILE A 50 -5.40 19.54 21.93
C ILE A 50 -4.74 19.65 20.56
N VAL A 51 -4.05 18.60 20.14
CA VAL A 51 -3.38 18.53 18.84
C VAL A 51 -3.98 17.37 18.07
N THR A 52 -4.47 17.62 16.86
CA THR A 52 -4.86 16.57 15.92
C THR A 52 -3.73 16.36 14.92
N THR A 53 -3.40 15.11 14.65
CA THR A 53 -2.37 14.76 13.68
C THR A 53 -2.62 13.36 13.13
N ARG A 54 -2.17 13.14 11.89
CA ARG A 54 -2.11 11.80 11.26
C ARG A 54 -0.80 11.07 11.57
N TYR A 55 0.16 11.77 12.22
CA TYR A 55 1.53 11.33 12.39
C TYR A 55 1.88 11.22 13.88
N LYS A 56 1.85 10.00 14.44
CA LYS A 56 2.07 9.78 15.88
C LYS A 56 3.38 10.41 16.38
N GLN A 57 4.44 10.26 15.60
CA GLN A 57 5.77 10.85 15.83
C GLN A 57 5.80 12.37 16.08
N VAL A 58 4.84 13.14 15.55
CA VAL A 58 4.77 14.59 15.77
C VAL A 58 4.50 14.90 17.25
N ILE A 59 3.82 14.00 17.96
CA ILE A 59 3.36 14.20 19.34
C ILE A 59 4.00 13.24 20.36
N SER A 60 4.65 12.15 19.93
CA SER A 60 5.16 11.06 20.79
C SER A 60 6.01 11.51 21.99
N ASN A 61 6.81 12.57 21.83
CA ASN A 61 7.76 13.00 22.86
C ASN A 61 7.28 14.21 23.68
N ARG A 62 6.06 14.71 23.43
CA ARG A 62 5.56 15.97 24.01
C ARG A 62 4.15 15.89 24.57
N ALA A 63 3.35 14.92 24.10
CA ALA A 63 1.98 14.76 24.56
C ALA A 63 1.94 14.13 25.96
N GLN A 64 1.14 14.74 26.85
CA GLN A 64 0.84 14.18 28.17
C GLN A 64 -0.10 12.97 28.09
N ALA A 65 -0.95 12.95 27.06
CA ALA A 65 -1.85 11.84 26.74
C ALA A 65 -2.06 11.79 25.23
N ILE A 66 -2.16 10.58 24.69
CA ILE A 66 -2.43 10.32 23.27
C ILE A 66 -3.75 9.54 23.18
N TYR A 67 -4.66 10.01 22.34
CA TYR A 67 -5.92 9.32 22.03
C TYR A 67 -5.90 8.88 20.57
N ASP A 68 -5.78 7.57 20.35
CA ASP A 68 -5.88 6.96 19.03
C ASP A 68 -7.37 6.84 18.65
N VAL A 69 -7.80 7.65 17.68
CA VAL A 69 -9.20 7.68 17.22
C VAL A 69 -9.58 6.32 16.64
N GLN A 70 -10.60 5.70 17.23
CA GLN A 70 -11.07 4.39 16.81
C GLN A 70 -11.93 4.48 15.55
N LYS A 71 -11.97 3.37 14.81
CA LYS A 71 -12.93 3.20 13.72
C LYS A 71 -14.33 3.09 14.31
N LEU A 72 -15.32 3.56 13.58
CA LEU A 72 -16.72 3.28 13.88
C LEU A 72 -16.93 1.76 13.86
N ASP A 73 -17.75 1.28 14.78
CA ASP A 73 -18.23 -0.10 14.68
C ASP A 73 -19.22 -0.26 13.51
N CYS A 74 -19.63 -1.50 13.24
CA CYS A 74 -20.50 -1.80 12.12
C CYS A 74 -21.85 -1.08 12.22
N ASP A 75 -22.42 -0.98 13.41
CA ASP A 75 -23.73 -0.39 13.63
C ASP A 75 -23.64 1.14 13.50
N GLU A 76 -22.64 1.76 14.15
CA GLU A 76 -22.34 3.18 14.02
C GLU A 76 -22.05 3.60 12.56
N ALA A 77 -21.29 2.77 11.83
CA ALA A 77 -20.97 3.03 10.43
C ALA A 77 -22.21 2.96 9.53
N VAL A 78 -23.10 2.00 9.79
CA VAL A 78 -24.38 1.86 9.07
C VAL A 78 -25.31 3.03 9.39
N GLU A 79 -25.42 3.43 10.65
CA GLU A 79 -26.21 4.59 11.06
C GLU A 79 -25.71 5.88 10.39
N LEU A 80 -24.40 6.12 10.41
CA LEU A 80 -23.80 7.28 9.74
C LEU A 80 -24.04 7.25 8.24
N PHE A 81 -23.94 6.07 7.61
CA PHE A 81 -24.23 5.89 6.19
C PHE A 81 -25.68 6.26 5.86
N TYR A 82 -26.65 5.72 6.61
CA TYR A 82 -28.07 6.06 6.42
C TYR A 82 -28.34 7.55 6.64
N PHE A 83 -27.78 8.13 7.71
CA PHE A 83 -27.94 9.54 8.02
C PHE A 83 -27.45 10.44 6.87
N LYS A 84 -26.29 10.13 6.29
CA LYS A 84 -25.72 10.89 5.16
C LYS A 84 -26.44 10.61 3.84
N ALA A 85 -26.83 9.37 3.58
CA ALA A 85 -27.55 9.00 2.36
C ALA A 85 -28.90 9.72 2.24
N GLN A 86 -29.56 10.04 3.36
CA GLN A 86 -30.85 10.76 3.40
C GLN A 86 -30.74 12.28 3.13
N GLY A 87 -29.55 12.82 2.89
CA GLY A 87 -29.36 14.21 2.45
C GLY A 87 -29.35 15.27 3.56
N ASN A 88 -29.17 14.87 4.82
CA ASN A 88 -29.21 15.78 5.97
C ASN A 88 -27.94 16.62 6.19
N ASP A 89 -26.94 16.56 5.31
CA ASP A 89 -25.73 17.36 5.44
C ASP A 89 -24.91 17.50 4.14
N SER A 90 -24.25 18.64 3.96
CA SER A 90 -23.40 18.97 2.80
C SER A 90 -22.05 18.23 2.85
N LEU A 91 -21.97 17.10 2.16
CA LEU A 91 -20.72 16.41 1.80
C LEU A 91 -20.63 16.22 0.27
N PRO A 92 -19.44 15.88 -0.26
CA PRO A 92 -19.17 15.97 -1.68
C PRO A 92 -20.17 15.20 -2.55
N THR A 93 -20.51 15.81 -3.68
CA THR A 93 -21.70 15.63 -4.54
C THR A 93 -22.05 14.20 -4.96
N ASN A 94 -21.17 13.24 -4.71
CA ASN A 94 -21.30 11.84 -5.12
C ASN A 94 -22.15 10.98 -4.15
N TYR A 95 -22.20 11.32 -2.85
CA TYR A 95 -23.00 10.55 -1.86
C TYR A 95 -24.44 11.06 -1.74
N ILE A 96 -24.66 12.36 -1.97
CA ILE A 96 -25.98 13.00 -1.86
C ILE A 96 -26.92 12.56 -2.98
N LYS A 97 -26.40 12.10 -4.13
CA LYS A 97 -27.22 11.66 -5.26
C LYS A 97 -27.86 10.27 -5.06
N MET A 98 -27.77 9.69 -3.86
CA MET A 98 -28.11 8.28 -3.63
C MET A 98 -29.46 8.05 -2.90
N SER A 99 -30.08 9.06 -2.27
CA SER A 99 -31.38 8.91 -1.56
C SER A 99 -32.58 8.62 -2.46
N ASN A 100 -32.54 9.03 -3.73
CA ASN A 100 -33.69 8.97 -4.64
C ASN A 100 -33.52 7.93 -5.78
N GLN A 101 -32.59 6.98 -5.62
CA GLN A 101 -32.25 6.01 -6.67
C GLN A 101 -32.94 4.66 -6.48
N SER A 102 -33.27 3.99 -7.59
CA SER A 102 -33.81 2.63 -7.58
C SER A 102 -32.76 1.60 -7.14
N LYS A 103 -33.19 0.41 -6.71
CA LYS A 103 -32.28 -0.70 -6.32
C LYS A 103 -31.30 -1.07 -7.44
N GLU A 104 -31.74 -0.95 -8.69
CA GLU A 104 -30.95 -1.23 -9.89
C GLU A 104 -29.88 -0.16 -10.13
N GLU A 105 -30.22 1.11 -9.90
CA GLU A 105 -29.27 2.23 -9.95
C GLU A 105 -28.20 2.10 -8.86
N TRP A 106 -28.60 1.71 -7.64
CA TRP A 106 -27.68 1.38 -6.54
C TRP A 106 -26.71 0.25 -6.92
N ALA A 107 -27.21 -0.83 -7.53
CA ALA A 107 -26.38 -1.92 -8.00
C ALA A 107 -25.43 -1.47 -9.14
N SER A 108 -25.86 -0.52 -9.96
CA SER A 108 -25.03 0.09 -11.01
C SER A 108 -23.91 0.97 -10.43
N GLU A 109 -24.23 1.87 -9.51
CA GLU A 109 -23.23 2.73 -8.86
C GLU A 109 -22.26 1.92 -7.97
N LEU A 110 -22.72 0.86 -7.29
CA LEU A 110 -21.82 -0.05 -6.58
C LEU A 110 -20.82 -0.73 -7.53
N ARG A 111 -21.30 -1.18 -8.71
CA ARG A 111 -20.42 -1.75 -9.75
C ARG A 111 -19.43 -0.71 -10.28
N LYS A 112 -19.88 0.53 -10.48
CA LYS A 112 -19.03 1.64 -10.91
C LYS A 112 -17.98 2.00 -9.86
N LEU A 113 -18.31 2.08 -8.58
CA LEU A 113 -17.37 2.38 -7.49
C LEU A 113 -16.27 1.31 -7.33
N LYS A 114 -16.58 0.05 -7.66
CA LYS A 114 -15.59 -1.04 -7.70
C LYS A 114 -14.54 -0.85 -8.81
N VAL A 115 -14.87 -0.11 -9.86
CA VAL A 115 -14.00 0.11 -11.03
C VAL A 115 -13.37 1.49 -11.00
N ILE A 116 -14.17 2.51 -10.67
CA ILE A 116 -13.82 3.92 -10.67
C ILE A 116 -13.90 4.41 -9.23
N PRO A 117 -12.75 4.58 -8.57
CA PRO A 117 -12.74 5.10 -7.23
C PRO A 117 -13.24 6.54 -7.13
N ASN A 118 -13.80 6.90 -5.98
CA ASN A 118 -14.20 8.27 -5.68
C ASN A 118 -12.97 9.20 -5.62
N ILE A 119 -12.92 10.19 -6.51
CA ILE A 119 -11.75 11.06 -6.68
C ILE A 119 -11.47 11.95 -5.47
N GLU A 120 -12.50 12.36 -4.73
CA GLU A 120 -12.37 13.25 -3.58
C GLU A 120 -11.72 12.53 -2.40
N ILE A 121 -12.19 11.31 -2.10
CA ILE A 121 -11.58 10.44 -1.09
C ILE A 121 -10.13 10.13 -1.49
N HIS A 122 -9.90 9.80 -2.77
CA HIS A 122 -8.55 9.53 -3.26
C HIS A 122 -7.62 10.73 -3.09
N ASN A 123 -8.10 11.95 -3.34
CA ASN A 123 -7.28 13.15 -3.20
C ASN A 123 -6.87 13.40 -1.74
N VAL A 124 -7.78 13.17 -0.79
CA VAL A 124 -7.50 13.30 0.65
C VAL A 124 -6.46 12.28 1.09
N LEU A 125 -6.62 11.00 0.74
CA LEU A 125 -5.68 9.94 1.08
C LEU A 125 -4.30 10.14 0.42
N ARG A 126 -4.30 10.66 -0.81
CA ARG A 126 -3.07 10.88 -1.60
C ARG A 126 -2.15 11.94 -1.00
N LEU A 127 -2.64 12.79 -0.09
CA LEU A 127 -1.79 13.77 0.61
C LEU A 127 -0.71 13.09 1.44
N SER A 128 -1.07 12.04 2.19
CA SER A 128 -0.11 11.29 3.02
C SER A 128 0.91 10.55 2.14
N TYR A 129 0.48 10.02 0.99
CA TYR A 129 1.35 9.37 0.00
C TYR A 129 2.34 10.36 -0.65
N LYS A 130 1.92 11.59 -0.96
CA LYS A 130 2.80 12.62 -1.53
C LYS A 130 3.94 13.01 -0.59
N GLY A 131 3.74 12.86 0.72
CA GLY A 131 4.74 13.14 1.75
C GLY A 131 5.72 11.98 2.01
N LEU A 132 5.73 10.95 1.18
CA LEU A 132 6.73 9.87 1.17
C LEU A 132 7.88 10.20 0.23
N ASP A 133 9.07 9.68 0.52
CA ASP A 133 10.16 9.68 -0.46
C ASP A 133 9.89 8.69 -1.61
N ASP A 134 10.71 8.71 -2.66
CA ASP A 134 10.46 7.90 -3.85
C ASP A 134 10.61 6.40 -3.59
N ARG A 135 11.48 5.95 -2.67
CA ARG A 135 11.61 4.53 -2.32
C ARG A 135 10.42 4.06 -1.47
N GLU A 136 10.02 4.88 -0.51
CA GLU A 136 8.85 4.63 0.34
C GLU A 136 7.56 4.56 -0.48
N LYS A 137 7.42 5.41 -1.51
CA LYS A 137 6.29 5.35 -2.46
C LYS A 137 6.25 4.01 -3.20
N GLU A 138 7.38 3.58 -3.76
CA GLU A 138 7.46 2.31 -4.48
C GLU A 138 7.16 1.12 -3.56
N MET A 139 7.66 1.15 -2.32
CA MET A 139 7.35 0.14 -1.32
C MET A 139 5.88 0.16 -0.88
N PHE A 140 5.27 1.33 -0.70
CA PHE A 140 3.83 1.45 -0.44
C PHE A 140 3.00 0.82 -1.57
N LEU A 141 3.39 1.05 -2.82
CA LEU A 141 2.72 0.46 -3.99
C LEU A 141 2.90 -1.06 -4.05
N ASP A 142 4.09 -1.58 -3.71
CA ASP A 142 4.32 -3.03 -3.59
C ASP A 142 3.40 -3.65 -2.52
N ILE A 143 3.29 -3.04 -1.34
CA ILE A 143 2.41 -3.53 -0.27
C ILE A 143 0.95 -3.50 -0.71
N ALA A 144 0.50 -2.39 -1.32
CA ALA A 144 -0.88 -2.25 -1.80
C ALA A 144 -1.24 -3.32 -2.85
N CYS A 145 -0.31 -3.61 -3.76
CA CYS A 145 -0.52 -4.55 -4.86
C CYS A 145 -0.38 -6.02 -4.43
N PHE A 146 0.57 -6.34 -3.55
CA PHE A 146 1.04 -7.72 -3.38
C PHE A 146 1.01 -8.27 -1.97
N PHE A 147 1.21 -7.43 -0.94
CA PHE A 147 1.60 -7.91 0.39
C PHE A 147 0.58 -7.62 1.50
N LYS A 148 -0.59 -7.09 1.16
CA LYS A 148 -1.65 -6.90 2.16
C LYS A 148 -2.12 -8.26 2.70
N GLY A 149 -1.97 -8.44 4.01
CA GLY A 149 -2.35 -9.63 4.76
C GLY A 149 -1.25 -10.70 4.85
N ASP A 150 -0.10 -10.45 4.23
CA ASP A 150 1.06 -11.35 4.26
C ASP A 150 1.92 -11.10 5.51
N ASP A 151 2.77 -12.07 5.84
CA ASP A 151 3.64 -12.04 7.03
C ASP A 151 4.72 -10.94 6.91
N ARG A 152 4.82 -10.11 7.94
CA ARG A 152 5.70 -8.94 7.98
C ARG A 152 7.16 -9.30 7.76
N ASP A 153 7.67 -10.36 8.38
CA ASP A 153 9.10 -10.65 8.39
C ASP A 153 9.54 -11.21 7.03
N ASP A 154 8.70 -12.07 6.44
CA ASP A 154 8.87 -12.56 5.07
C ASP A 154 8.87 -11.40 4.07
N GLU A 155 7.84 -10.56 4.08
CA GLU A 155 7.73 -9.48 3.09
C GLU A 155 8.77 -8.38 3.32
N GLN A 156 9.22 -8.17 4.57
CA GLN A 156 10.35 -7.29 4.86
C GLN A 156 11.64 -7.79 4.22
N SER A 157 11.93 -9.11 4.28
CA SER A 157 13.08 -9.72 3.58
C SER A 157 13.01 -9.46 2.07
N ILE A 158 11.82 -9.65 1.48
CA ILE A 158 11.58 -9.50 0.04
C ILE A 158 11.80 -8.06 -0.41
N LEU A 159 11.26 -7.09 0.34
CA LEU A 159 11.43 -5.67 0.07
C LEU A 159 12.90 -5.24 0.24
N ASN A 160 13.61 -5.78 1.23
CA ASN A 160 15.04 -5.55 1.42
C ASN A 160 15.88 -6.13 0.28
N ALA A 161 15.57 -7.34 -0.19
CA ALA A 161 16.17 -7.92 -1.40
C ALA A 161 15.94 -7.04 -2.64
N CYS A 162 14.80 -6.34 -2.72
CA CYS A 162 14.53 -5.37 -3.78
C CYS A 162 15.27 -4.02 -3.59
N GLY A 163 15.98 -3.81 -2.48
CA GLY A 163 16.72 -2.58 -2.20
C GLY A 163 15.88 -1.45 -1.61
N PHE A 164 14.76 -1.76 -0.94
CA PHE A 164 13.85 -0.75 -0.38
C PHE A 164 14.16 -0.32 1.06
N PHE A 165 15.14 -0.92 1.75
CA PHE A 165 15.43 -0.61 3.15
C PHE A 165 14.17 -0.70 4.03
N ALA A 166 13.47 -1.84 3.89
CA ALA A 166 12.14 -2.11 4.43
C ALA A 166 12.04 -1.89 5.94
N ASP A 167 13.12 -2.08 6.70
CA ASP A 167 13.16 -1.78 8.14
C ASP A 167 12.78 -0.33 8.45
N ILE A 168 13.37 0.62 7.72
CA ILE A 168 13.08 2.05 7.88
C ILE A 168 11.76 2.38 7.20
N GLY A 169 11.57 1.87 5.99
CA GLY A 169 10.39 2.16 5.18
C GLY A 169 9.08 1.74 5.87
N ILE A 170 8.99 0.51 6.37
CA ILE A 170 7.80 0.00 7.06
C ILE A 170 7.48 0.86 8.29
N ARG A 171 8.51 1.23 9.07
CA ARG A 171 8.34 2.13 10.21
C ARG A 171 7.73 3.47 9.77
N VAL A 172 8.24 4.10 8.72
CA VAL A 172 7.71 5.37 8.21
C VAL A 172 6.26 5.23 7.74
N LEU A 173 5.92 4.14 7.05
CA LEU A 173 4.53 3.91 6.63
C LEU A 173 3.57 3.72 7.83
N ILE A 174 4.01 3.06 8.90
CA ILE A 174 3.25 2.94 10.16
C ILE A 174 3.10 4.30 10.83
N ASP A 175 4.18 5.07 10.94
CA ASP A 175 4.17 6.39 11.57
C ASP A 175 3.26 7.38 10.82
N LYS A 176 3.07 7.17 9.51
CA LYS A 176 2.15 7.91 8.65
C LYS A 176 0.75 7.30 8.58
N SER A 177 0.46 6.28 9.39
CA SER A 177 -0.82 5.56 9.45
C SER A 177 -1.27 5.01 8.10
N LEU A 178 -0.32 4.71 7.20
CA LEU A 178 -0.60 4.18 5.87
C LEU A 178 -0.73 2.65 5.87
N ILE A 179 -0.09 1.99 6.84
CA ILE A 179 -0.19 0.56 7.10
C ILE A 179 -0.25 0.31 8.61
N THR A 180 -0.61 -0.90 8.99
CA THR A 180 -0.65 -1.37 10.38
C THR A 180 -0.11 -2.79 10.42
N ILE A 181 0.48 -3.21 11.55
CA ILE A 181 0.86 -4.60 11.78
C ILE A 181 -0.13 -5.22 12.77
N MET A 182 -0.74 -6.34 12.40
CA MET A 182 -1.64 -7.10 13.28
C MET A 182 -1.35 -8.58 13.09
N ASP A 183 -1.13 -9.33 14.18
CA ASP A 183 -0.75 -10.75 14.16
C ASP A 183 0.45 -11.04 13.24
N ASN A 184 1.49 -10.21 13.34
CA ASN A 184 2.66 -10.20 12.46
C ASN A 184 2.37 -10.04 10.96
N LYS A 185 1.20 -9.54 10.57
CA LYS A 185 0.84 -9.33 9.16
C LYS A 185 0.77 -7.86 8.78
N LEU A 186 1.19 -7.55 7.55
CA LEU A 186 1.08 -6.21 6.98
C LEU A 186 -0.36 -5.92 6.55
N TRP A 187 -1.05 -5.05 7.28
CA TRP A 187 -2.39 -4.60 6.96
C TRP A 187 -2.38 -3.20 6.33
N MET A 188 -3.21 -3.02 5.31
CA MET A 188 -3.48 -1.74 4.68
C MET A 188 -4.99 -1.55 4.58
N HIS A 189 -5.48 -0.37 4.94
CA HIS A 189 -6.91 -0.06 4.82
C HIS A 189 -7.37 -0.18 3.36
N ASP A 190 -8.57 -0.70 3.12
CA ASP A 190 -9.08 -0.98 1.77
C ASP A 190 -9.04 0.24 0.85
N LEU A 191 -9.41 1.42 1.35
CA LEU A 191 -9.32 2.67 0.59
C LEU A 191 -7.87 3.09 0.27
N LEU A 192 -6.91 2.81 1.16
CA LEU A 192 -5.49 3.07 0.90
C LEU A 192 -4.93 2.09 -0.13
N GLN A 193 -5.36 0.83 -0.05
CA GLN A 193 -5.01 -0.20 -1.02
C GLN A 193 -5.54 0.15 -2.41
N GLU A 194 -6.83 0.52 -2.51
CA GLU A 194 -7.43 0.92 -3.78
C GLU A 194 -6.83 2.23 -4.31
N MET A 195 -6.43 3.17 -3.44
CA MET A 195 -5.62 4.31 -3.86
C MET A 195 -4.28 3.90 -4.47
N GLY A 196 -3.53 3.01 -3.84
CA GLY A 196 -2.26 2.49 -4.38
C GLY A 196 -2.45 1.83 -5.74
N LYS A 197 -3.44 0.92 -5.86
CA LYS A 197 -3.79 0.28 -7.13
C LYS A 197 -4.24 1.28 -8.20
N GLN A 198 -4.97 2.33 -7.81
CA GLN A 198 -5.42 3.36 -8.75
C GLN A 198 -4.26 4.20 -9.28
N ILE A 199 -3.24 4.49 -8.46
CA ILE A 199 -2.02 5.17 -8.93
C ILE A 199 -1.37 4.35 -10.05
N ILE A 200 -1.31 3.03 -9.91
CA ILE A 200 -0.78 2.15 -10.96
C ILE A 200 -1.69 2.10 -12.18
N ARG A 201 -3.02 1.99 -12.00
CA ARG A 201 -3.99 2.02 -13.12
C ARG A 201 -3.88 3.30 -13.95
N GLN A 202 -3.57 4.44 -13.32
CA GLN A 202 -3.39 5.73 -13.97
C GLN A 202 -2.13 5.84 -14.84
N GLN A 203 -1.10 5.00 -14.62
CA GLN A 203 0.10 4.98 -15.47
C GLN A 203 -0.25 4.61 -16.92
N SER A 204 -1.18 3.68 -17.09
CA SER A 204 -1.73 3.32 -18.39
C SER A 204 -3.14 2.78 -18.24
N ILE A 205 -4.13 3.57 -18.64
CA ILE A 205 -5.54 3.21 -18.56
C ILE A 205 -5.86 2.11 -19.59
N LYS A 206 -5.41 2.28 -20.84
CA LYS A 206 -5.77 1.43 -21.97
C LYS A 206 -4.94 0.14 -22.05
N GLU A 207 -3.68 0.19 -21.63
CA GLU A 207 -2.74 -0.92 -21.79
C GLU A 207 -2.16 -1.33 -20.44
N PRO A 208 -2.77 -2.31 -19.76
CA PRO A 208 -2.30 -2.80 -18.46
C PRO A 208 -0.82 -3.19 -18.44
N GLY A 209 -0.28 -3.74 -19.52
CA GLY A 209 1.13 -4.11 -19.62
C GLY A 209 2.12 -2.94 -19.56
N ASN A 210 1.67 -1.71 -19.75
CA ASN A 210 2.49 -0.50 -19.60
C ASN A 210 2.47 0.05 -18.16
N ARG A 211 1.91 -0.70 -17.22
CA ARG A 211 1.93 -0.38 -15.80
C ARG A 211 3.15 -1.03 -15.15
N SER A 212 3.77 -0.32 -14.21
CA SER A 212 4.90 -0.82 -13.42
C SER A 212 4.59 -2.09 -12.60
N ARG A 213 3.33 -2.28 -12.18
CA ARG A 213 2.89 -3.42 -11.35
C ARG A 213 1.63 -4.06 -11.91
N LEU A 214 1.58 -5.39 -11.84
CA LEU A 214 0.40 -6.19 -12.19
C LEU A 214 0.11 -7.20 -11.09
N TRP A 215 -1.13 -7.17 -10.61
CA TRP A 215 -1.64 -8.07 -9.58
C TRP A 215 -2.84 -8.92 -10.05
N ASN A 216 -3.18 -8.83 -11.35
CA ASN A 216 -4.20 -9.59 -12.08
C ASN A 216 -3.66 -9.93 -13.50
N ASP A 217 -4.29 -10.88 -14.22
CA ASP A 217 -3.84 -11.49 -15.51
C ASP A 217 -3.71 -10.55 -16.74
N ASP A 218 -3.72 -9.22 -16.60
CA ASP A 218 -3.76 -8.30 -17.73
C ASP A 218 -2.37 -7.79 -18.18
N GLY A 219 -1.77 -8.46 -19.16
CA GLY A 219 -0.92 -7.86 -20.22
C GLY A 219 0.53 -7.48 -19.87
N ILE A 220 1.44 -7.63 -20.83
CA ILE A 220 2.91 -7.65 -20.64
C ILE A 220 3.53 -6.51 -21.46
N VAL A 221 4.37 -5.63 -20.89
CA VAL A 221 5.57 -5.01 -21.55
C VAL A 221 6.42 -4.07 -20.64
N THR A 222 6.03 -3.65 -19.43
CA THR A 222 6.88 -2.81 -18.53
C THR A 222 6.87 -3.24 -17.05
N VAL A 223 6.58 -4.51 -16.83
CA VAL A 223 6.25 -5.01 -15.49
C VAL A 223 7.52 -5.20 -14.66
N GLU A 224 7.60 -4.51 -13.53
CA GLU A 224 8.69 -4.65 -12.56
C GLU A 224 8.43 -5.75 -11.52
N ALA A 225 7.15 -6.01 -11.23
CA ALA A 225 6.76 -7.01 -10.25
C ALA A 225 5.48 -7.74 -10.66
N ILE A 226 5.50 -9.07 -10.52
CA ILE A 226 4.36 -9.96 -10.74
C ILE A 226 4.14 -10.78 -9.47
N SER A 227 2.92 -10.74 -8.95
CA SER A 227 2.45 -11.66 -7.92
C SER A 227 1.17 -12.35 -8.39
N LEU A 228 1.20 -13.67 -8.50
CA LEU A 228 0.12 -14.49 -9.01
C LEU A 228 -0.19 -15.62 -8.02
N ASP A 229 -1.40 -15.60 -7.48
CA ASP A 229 -1.95 -16.69 -6.68
C ASP A 229 -2.70 -17.67 -7.58
N MET A 230 -2.05 -18.81 -7.88
CA MET A 230 -2.60 -19.87 -8.72
C MET A 230 -3.88 -20.47 -8.13
N SER A 231 -4.12 -20.38 -6.82
CA SER A 231 -5.36 -20.89 -6.25
C SER A 231 -6.60 -20.15 -6.77
N LYS A 232 -6.44 -18.90 -7.22
CA LYS A 232 -7.51 -18.06 -7.77
C LYS A 232 -7.76 -18.29 -9.25
N LEU A 233 -6.99 -19.16 -9.90
CA LEU A 233 -7.18 -19.51 -11.30
C LEU A 233 -8.23 -20.63 -11.42
N ASP A 234 -9.29 -20.38 -12.19
CA ASP A 234 -10.33 -21.37 -12.46
C ASP A 234 -9.89 -22.47 -13.43
N LYS A 235 -8.82 -22.24 -14.19
CA LYS A 235 -8.33 -23.13 -15.25
C LYS A 235 -6.81 -23.20 -15.29
N TYR A 236 -6.30 -24.25 -15.91
CA TYR A 236 -4.90 -24.38 -16.27
C TYR A 236 -4.49 -23.29 -17.28
N VAL A 237 -3.34 -22.68 -17.04
CA VAL A 237 -2.75 -21.66 -17.89
C VAL A 237 -1.59 -22.27 -18.67
N TYR A 238 -1.68 -22.22 -20.01
CA TYR A 238 -0.63 -22.68 -20.90
C TYR A 238 0.13 -21.47 -21.43
N SER A 239 1.39 -21.34 -21.04
CA SER A 239 2.21 -20.17 -21.33
C SER A 239 3.20 -20.44 -22.46
N SER A 240 3.44 -19.39 -23.26
CA SER A 240 4.45 -19.40 -24.33
C SER A 240 5.87 -19.50 -23.75
N PRO A 241 6.82 -20.16 -24.43
CA PRO A 241 8.23 -20.15 -24.04
C PRO A 241 8.84 -18.76 -23.90
N ALA A 242 8.29 -17.77 -24.61
CA ALA A 242 8.74 -16.38 -24.61
C ALA A 242 7.96 -15.49 -23.61
N ALA A 243 7.21 -16.06 -22.66
CA ALA A 243 6.32 -15.32 -21.76
C ALA A 243 7.00 -14.11 -21.06
N PHE A 244 8.24 -14.27 -20.58
CA PHE A 244 8.98 -13.21 -19.91
C PHE A 244 9.96 -12.45 -20.81
N LEU A 245 10.04 -12.77 -22.11
CA LEU A 245 11.06 -12.23 -23.03
C LEU A 245 11.03 -10.70 -23.12
N LYS A 246 9.84 -10.11 -23.01
CA LYS A 246 9.64 -8.65 -23.05
C LYS A 246 9.75 -7.97 -21.68
N MET A 247 9.85 -8.71 -20.58
CA MET A 247 9.82 -8.18 -19.20
C MET A 247 11.23 -7.91 -18.64
N LYS A 248 12.03 -7.12 -19.36
CA LYS A 248 13.47 -6.96 -19.05
C LYS A 248 13.78 -6.34 -17.69
N ILE A 249 12.84 -5.59 -17.10
CA ILE A 249 13.00 -4.90 -15.82
C ILE A 249 12.29 -5.61 -14.65
N LEU A 250 11.75 -6.81 -14.87
CA LEU A 250 11.07 -7.58 -13.83
C LEU A 250 12.07 -7.93 -12.72
N ARG A 251 11.89 -7.30 -11.55
CA ARG A 251 12.68 -7.53 -10.35
C ARG A 251 12.04 -8.51 -9.38
N LEU A 252 10.72 -8.69 -9.43
CA LEU A 252 9.98 -9.57 -8.53
C LEU A 252 9.04 -10.48 -9.30
N LEU A 253 9.16 -11.79 -9.09
CA LEU A 253 8.21 -12.79 -9.60
C LEU A 253 7.79 -13.72 -8.45
N LYS A 254 6.54 -13.61 -7.99
CA LYS A 254 5.93 -14.42 -6.94
C LYS A 254 4.76 -15.20 -7.53
N VAL A 255 4.96 -16.47 -7.86
CA VAL A 255 3.94 -17.39 -8.34
C VAL A 255 3.71 -18.44 -7.26
N TYR A 256 2.59 -18.34 -6.55
CA TYR A 256 2.33 -19.16 -5.38
C TYR A 256 0.92 -19.77 -5.43
N SER A 257 0.64 -20.70 -4.52
CA SER A 257 -0.71 -21.23 -4.36
C SER A 257 -1.08 -21.24 -2.89
N SER A 258 -2.18 -20.55 -2.56
CA SER A 258 -2.72 -20.49 -1.20
C SER A 258 -3.25 -21.86 -0.71
N PHE A 259 -3.50 -22.82 -1.61
CA PHE A 259 -3.91 -24.19 -1.28
C PHE A 259 -2.88 -25.22 -1.74
N LEU A 260 -2.66 -26.26 -0.92
CA LEU A 260 -1.61 -27.27 -1.16
C LEU A 260 -1.81 -28.10 -2.44
N MET A 261 -3.02 -28.15 -2.99
CA MET A 261 -3.43 -29.02 -4.12
C MET A 261 -3.27 -28.35 -5.50
N ASP A 262 -3.12 -27.01 -5.55
CA ASP A 262 -3.21 -26.21 -6.78
C ASP A 262 -1.86 -25.61 -7.23
N LYS A 263 -0.75 -26.35 -7.04
CA LYS A 263 0.60 -25.83 -7.32
C LYS A 263 1.06 -25.99 -8.76
N HIS A 264 0.30 -26.69 -9.60
CA HIS A 264 0.70 -27.01 -10.98
C HIS A 264 -0.31 -26.54 -12.02
N LYS A 265 -0.90 -25.35 -11.83
CA LYS A 265 -1.86 -24.79 -12.81
C LYS A 265 -1.20 -24.12 -14.01
N ILE A 266 0.09 -23.77 -13.93
CA ILE A 266 0.81 -23.11 -15.01
C ILE A 266 1.74 -24.10 -15.71
N HIS A 267 1.60 -24.23 -17.03
CA HIS A 267 2.37 -25.16 -17.85
C HIS A 267 3.12 -24.44 -18.97
N PHE A 268 4.34 -24.92 -19.21
CA PHE A 268 5.19 -24.52 -20.34
C PHE A 268 5.48 -25.75 -21.21
N PRO A 269 4.53 -26.18 -22.07
CA PRO A 269 4.67 -27.43 -22.83
C PRO A 269 5.88 -27.44 -23.76
N GLN A 270 6.29 -26.25 -24.25
CA GLN A 270 7.45 -26.06 -25.12
C GLN A 270 8.70 -25.57 -24.34
N GLY A 271 8.66 -25.64 -23.01
CA GLY A 271 9.69 -25.10 -22.13
C GLY A 271 9.60 -23.58 -21.93
N LEU A 272 10.54 -23.04 -21.16
CA LEU A 272 10.70 -21.61 -20.92
C LEU A 272 12.06 -21.18 -21.47
N GLN A 273 12.07 -20.16 -22.33
CA GLN A 273 13.29 -19.72 -23.02
C GLN A 273 14.03 -18.59 -22.31
N PHE A 274 13.34 -17.84 -21.45
CA PHE A 274 13.91 -16.64 -20.85
C PHE A 274 13.32 -16.37 -19.47
N LEU A 275 14.21 -15.99 -18.54
CA LEU A 275 13.88 -15.34 -17.28
C LEU A 275 14.67 -14.02 -17.23
N PRO A 276 14.09 -12.91 -16.72
CA PRO A 276 14.77 -11.62 -16.71
C PRO A 276 15.95 -11.56 -15.72
N ASP A 277 17.13 -11.15 -16.18
CA ASP A 277 18.33 -11.01 -15.33
C ASP A 277 18.21 -9.90 -14.27
N ALA A 278 17.21 -9.02 -14.39
CA ALA A 278 16.88 -8.00 -13.40
C ALA A 278 16.19 -8.58 -12.13
N LEU A 279 15.81 -9.87 -12.15
CA LEU A 279 15.15 -10.53 -11.03
C LEU A 279 16.01 -10.47 -9.76
N ARG A 280 15.41 -9.94 -8.69
CA ARG A 280 15.96 -9.90 -7.33
C ARG A 280 15.27 -10.89 -6.40
N TYR A 281 13.98 -11.11 -6.62
CA TYR A 281 13.18 -12.09 -5.89
C TYR A 281 12.46 -13.02 -6.86
N LEU A 282 12.63 -14.32 -6.68
CA LEU A 282 11.92 -15.36 -7.42
C LEU A 282 11.29 -16.36 -6.47
N HIS A 283 9.97 -16.33 -6.35
CA HIS A 283 9.18 -17.37 -5.70
C HIS A 283 8.32 -18.07 -6.73
N TRP A 284 8.52 -19.38 -6.89
CA TRP A 284 7.68 -20.19 -7.77
C TRP A 284 7.34 -21.54 -7.13
N ASP A 285 6.15 -21.63 -6.54
CA ASP A 285 5.61 -22.88 -6.05
C ASP A 285 5.25 -23.80 -7.23
N GLY A 286 5.67 -25.07 -7.16
CA GLY A 286 5.31 -26.06 -8.17
C GLY A 286 5.88 -25.79 -9.57
N TYR A 287 7.03 -25.10 -9.64
CA TYR A 287 7.69 -24.77 -10.91
C TYR A 287 7.72 -25.97 -11.88
N PRO A 288 7.16 -25.82 -13.11
CA PRO A 288 6.77 -26.97 -13.94
C PRO A 288 7.90 -27.57 -14.78
N LEU A 289 9.10 -26.97 -14.78
CA LEU A 289 10.22 -27.42 -15.63
C LEU A 289 11.35 -28.03 -14.81
N LYS A 290 12.08 -28.96 -15.43
CA LYS A 290 13.23 -29.64 -14.83
C LYS A 290 14.47 -28.74 -14.70
N ALA A 291 14.54 -27.68 -15.49
CA ALA A 291 15.64 -26.73 -15.45
C ALA A 291 15.18 -25.31 -15.75
N PHE A 292 15.91 -24.31 -15.25
CA PHE A 292 15.73 -22.92 -15.69
C PHE A 292 16.31 -22.73 -17.09
N PRO A 293 15.93 -21.62 -17.77
CA PRO A 293 16.53 -21.24 -19.04
C PRO A 293 18.07 -21.17 -18.92
N SER A 294 18.78 -21.77 -19.87
CA SER A 294 20.25 -21.88 -19.81
C SER A 294 20.98 -20.54 -19.92
N ASN A 295 20.32 -19.53 -20.45
CA ASN A 295 20.78 -18.15 -20.59
C ASN A 295 20.49 -17.28 -19.37
N PHE A 296 19.79 -17.78 -18.34
CA PHE A 296 19.44 -16.97 -17.17
C PHE A 296 20.68 -16.71 -16.30
N ILE A 297 20.98 -15.43 -16.07
CA ILE A 297 22.09 -14.98 -15.25
C ILE A 297 21.53 -14.43 -13.94
N ALA A 298 21.63 -15.24 -12.88
CA ALA A 298 21.12 -14.91 -11.56
C ALA A 298 22.00 -13.91 -10.76
N MET A 299 22.75 -13.02 -11.42
CA MET A 299 23.68 -12.09 -10.75
C MET A 299 22.97 -11.11 -9.80
N ASN A 300 21.73 -10.72 -10.13
CA ASN A 300 20.94 -9.81 -9.30
C ASN A 300 20.00 -10.55 -8.34
N LEU A 301 19.92 -11.88 -8.41
CA LEU A 301 18.97 -12.68 -7.65
C LEU A 301 19.45 -12.78 -6.20
N ILE A 302 18.69 -12.19 -5.28
CA ILE A 302 19.02 -12.16 -3.85
C ILE A 302 18.28 -13.25 -3.10
N GLU A 303 17.04 -13.54 -3.49
CA GLU A 303 16.22 -14.55 -2.82
C GLU A 303 15.46 -15.44 -3.81
N LEU A 304 15.52 -16.75 -3.56
CA LEU A 304 14.90 -17.80 -4.37
C LEU A 304 14.07 -18.74 -3.48
N ARG A 305 12.76 -18.82 -3.72
CA ARG A 305 11.83 -19.74 -3.05
C ARG A 305 11.16 -20.66 -4.07
N MET A 306 11.33 -21.98 -3.92
CA MET A 306 10.94 -22.97 -4.95
C MET A 306 10.27 -24.21 -4.35
N HIS A 307 9.16 -24.03 -3.61
CA HIS A 307 8.51 -25.14 -2.92
C HIS A 307 7.88 -26.14 -3.90
N LYS A 308 8.10 -27.44 -3.66
CA LYS A 308 7.54 -28.54 -4.46
C LYS A 308 7.78 -28.38 -5.97
N SER A 309 8.92 -27.81 -6.36
CA SER A 309 9.31 -27.63 -7.76
C SER A 309 9.87 -28.92 -8.37
N TRP A 310 9.80 -29.06 -9.69
CA TRP A 310 10.45 -30.16 -10.43
C TRP A 310 11.87 -29.81 -10.90
N ALA A 311 12.36 -28.62 -10.57
CA ALA A 311 13.66 -28.14 -11.01
C ALA A 311 14.79 -28.94 -10.35
N LYS A 312 15.63 -29.56 -11.18
CA LYS A 312 16.86 -30.26 -10.76
C LYS A 312 18.11 -29.45 -11.05
N LYS A 313 18.03 -28.51 -12.00
CA LYS A 313 19.11 -27.63 -12.43
C LYS A 313 18.60 -26.20 -12.49
N LEU A 314 19.22 -25.29 -11.74
CA LEU A 314 18.86 -23.87 -11.77
C LEU A 314 19.65 -23.20 -12.90
N TRP A 315 20.72 -22.47 -12.61
CA TRP A 315 21.62 -21.88 -13.62
C TRP A 315 23.01 -22.50 -13.55
N SER A 316 23.83 -22.24 -14.57
CA SER A 316 25.28 -22.57 -14.71
C SER A 316 25.93 -23.37 -13.57
N GLY A 317 25.64 -24.68 -13.50
CA GLY A 317 26.29 -25.62 -12.57
C GLY A 317 25.61 -25.83 -11.21
N VAL A 318 24.59 -25.06 -10.87
CA VAL A 318 23.84 -25.21 -9.61
C VAL A 318 22.78 -26.30 -9.77
N LEU A 319 23.01 -27.42 -9.08
CA LEU A 319 22.06 -28.54 -8.96
C LEU A 319 21.29 -28.44 -7.65
N VAL A 320 20.00 -28.74 -7.68
CA VAL A 320 19.14 -28.80 -6.49
C VAL A 320 18.86 -30.28 -6.21
N LYS A 321 19.07 -30.70 -4.96
CA LYS A 321 18.83 -32.09 -4.52
C LYS A 321 17.35 -32.39 -4.36
#